data_AF-A0A087SJ42-F1
#
_entry.id   AF-A0A087SJ42-F1
#
_cell.length_a   1.000
_cell.length_b   1.000
_cell.length_c   1.000
_cell.angle_alpha   90.00
_cell.angle_beta   90.00
_cell.angle_gamma   90.00
#
_symmetry.space_group_name_H-M   'P 1'
#
loop_
_entity.id
_entity.type
_entity.pdbx_description
1 polymer ?
#
loop_
_entity_poly.entity_id
_entity_poly.type
_entity_poly.pdbx_seq_one_letter_code
_entity_poly.pdbx_strand_id
1 'polypeptide(L)'
;MSKKNNLTTRQNAHKFALEREKAEREKREKKKEKVVTKAQKAPVEGKAIAKKSKFKGVRIKRNRTIRGIKIKDAESRQKVREVLAAEQAMKEMAVDEEPVVRRKSPAKKKKKAKRIPADAMQLD
;
A
#
# COMPACT_ATOMS: atom_id res chain seq x y z
N MET A 1 -32.88 26.51 -33.83
CA MET A 1 -31.91 26.89 -32.77
C MET A 1 -30.76 27.67 -33.38
N SER A 2 -30.67 28.95 -33.03
CA SER A 2 -29.77 29.93 -33.67
C SER A 2 -28.29 29.54 -33.53
N LYS A 3 -27.52 29.66 -34.62
CA LYS A 3 -26.04 29.47 -34.67
C LYS A 3 -25.31 30.27 -33.57
N LYS A 4 -25.91 31.38 -33.09
CA LYS A 4 -25.38 32.22 -32.00
C LYS A 4 -25.38 31.52 -30.64
N ASN A 5 -26.35 30.65 -30.36
CA ASN A 5 -26.40 29.91 -29.10
C ASN A 5 -25.36 28.79 -29.03
N ASN A 6 -25.05 28.17 -30.18
CA ASN A 6 -24.06 27.09 -30.24
C ASN A 6 -22.62 27.61 -30.12
N LEU A 7 -22.33 28.82 -30.59
CA LEU A 7 -21.00 29.41 -30.48
C LEU A 7 -20.65 29.75 -29.02
N THR A 8 -21.59 30.36 -28.29
CA THR A 8 -21.39 30.72 -26.88
C THR A 8 -21.30 29.48 -25.99
N THR A 9 -22.10 28.43 -26.24
CA THR A 9 -21.95 27.16 -25.49
C THR A 9 -20.60 26.52 -25.73
N ARG A 10 -20.10 26.50 -26.98
CA ARG A 10 -18.77 25.95 -27.29
C ARG A 10 -17.65 26.74 -26.61
N GLN A 11 -17.73 28.07 -26.61
CA GLN A 11 -16.76 28.93 -25.92
C GLN A 11 -16.80 28.72 -24.40
N ASN A 12 -17.98 28.61 -23.80
CA ASN A 12 -18.13 28.38 -22.36
C ASN A 12 -17.64 26.98 -21.96
N ALA A 13 -17.93 25.95 -22.76
CA ALA A 13 -17.43 24.60 -22.53
C ALA A 13 -15.90 24.54 -22.57
N HIS A 14 -15.28 25.25 -23.52
CA HIS A 14 -13.82 25.33 -23.61
C HIS A 14 -13.21 26.06 -22.41
N LYS A 15 -13.79 27.19 -21.99
CA LYS A 15 -13.35 27.91 -20.78
C LYS A 15 -13.42 27.03 -19.54
N PHE A 16 -14.51 26.31 -19.35
CA PHE A 16 -14.68 25.39 -18.23
C PHE A 16 -13.68 24.22 -18.25
N ALA A 17 -13.37 23.70 -19.44
CA ALA A 17 -12.36 22.66 -19.59
C ALA A 17 -10.96 23.15 -19.18
N LEU A 18 -10.58 24.37 -19.59
CA LEU A 18 -9.32 24.99 -19.20
C LEU A 18 -9.22 25.26 -17.69
N GLU A 19 -10.30 25.72 -17.06
CA GLU A 19 -10.34 25.92 -15.61
C GLU A 19 -10.20 24.61 -14.84
N ARG A 20 -10.87 23.55 -15.31
CA ARG A 20 -10.75 22.21 -14.74
C ARG A 20 -9.33 21.66 -14.86
N GLU A 21 -8.70 21.83 -16.02
CA GLU A 21 -7.33 21.39 -16.25
C GLU A 21 -6.33 22.13 -15.33
N LYS A 22 -6.48 23.45 -15.17
CA LYS A 22 -5.67 24.25 -14.24
C LYS A 22 -5.83 23.75 -12.80
N ALA A 23 -7.07 23.52 -12.35
CA ALA A 23 -7.33 23.02 -11.00
C ALA A 23 -6.76 21.61 -10.76
N GLU A 24 -6.79 20.74 -11.77
CA GLU A 24 -6.17 19.41 -11.69
C GLU A 24 -4.64 19.48 -11.67
N ARG A 25 -4.05 20.40 -12.43
CA ARG A 25 -2.60 20.65 -12.45
C ARG A 25 -2.10 21.11 -11.08
N GLU A 26 -2.76 22.11 -10.48
CA GLU A 26 -2.43 22.56 -9.13
C GLU A 26 -2.56 21.45 -8.09
N LYS A 27 -3.58 20.59 -8.20
CA LYS A 27 -3.74 19.43 -7.30
C LYS A 27 -2.59 18.43 -7.45
N ARG A 28 -2.07 18.24 -8.67
CA ARG A 28 -0.91 17.36 -8.92
C ARG A 28 0.37 18.00 -8.37
N GLU A 29 0.55 19.30 -8.55
CA GLU A 29 1.70 20.05 -8.02
C GLU A 29 1.71 20.04 -6.49
N LYS A 30 0.60 20.40 -5.84
CA LYS A 30 0.42 20.33 -4.37
C LYS A 30 0.65 18.92 -3.82
N LYS A 31 0.33 17.86 -4.59
CA LYS A 31 0.63 16.47 -4.21
C LYS A 31 2.12 16.16 -4.33
N LYS A 32 2.78 16.60 -5.40
CA LYS A 32 4.23 16.43 -5.60
C LYS A 32 5.01 17.15 -4.51
N GLU A 33 4.66 18.40 -4.19
CA GLU A 33 5.28 19.17 -3.10
C GLU A 33 5.11 18.48 -1.74
N LYS A 34 3.92 17.93 -1.45
CA LYS A 34 3.69 17.14 -0.21
C LYS A 34 4.52 15.86 -0.14
N VAL A 35 4.88 15.26 -1.27
CA VAL A 35 5.75 14.06 -1.30
C VAL A 35 7.21 14.47 -1.13
N VAL A 36 7.65 15.53 -1.81
CA VAL A 36 9.02 16.06 -1.71
C VAL A 36 9.31 16.59 -0.30
N THR A 37 8.42 17.39 0.28
CA THR A 37 8.56 17.87 1.67
C THR A 37 8.57 16.75 2.69
N LYS A 38 7.86 15.64 2.47
CA LYS A 38 7.92 14.45 3.34
C LYS A 38 9.21 13.66 3.16
N ALA A 39 9.74 13.61 1.94
CA ALA A 39 11.02 12.98 1.65
C ALA A 39 12.20 13.80 2.19
N GLN A 40 12.11 15.14 2.16
CA GLN A 40 13.13 16.06 2.70
C GLN A 40 13.04 16.23 4.22
N LYS A 41 11.84 16.13 4.82
CA LYS A 41 11.65 16.06 6.28
C LYS A 41 11.89 14.66 6.86
N ALA A 42 12.18 13.65 6.02
CA ALA A 42 12.78 12.44 6.54
C ALA A 42 14.19 12.84 6.99
N PRO A 43 14.55 12.64 8.26
CA PRO A 43 15.74 13.24 8.84
C PRO A 43 16.99 12.77 8.10
N VAL A 44 17.54 13.67 7.29
CA VAL A 44 18.97 13.81 7.08
C VAL A 44 19.51 14.17 8.45
N GLU A 45 20.28 13.25 9.03
CA GLU A 45 21.10 13.47 10.23
C GLU A 45 20.35 13.71 11.56
N GLY A 46 20.18 12.62 12.32
CA GLY A 46 20.04 12.68 13.78
C GLY A 46 18.60 12.68 14.32
N LYS A 47 18.31 11.70 15.18
CA LYS A 47 17.15 11.62 16.10
C LYS A 47 15.78 11.35 15.47
N ALA A 48 15.64 10.13 14.94
CA ALA A 48 14.72 9.10 15.44
C ALA A 48 14.64 8.03 14.36
N ILE A 49 15.68 7.19 14.28
CA ILE A 49 15.58 5.91 13.57
C ILE A 49 14.48 5.15 14.33
N ALA A 50 13.25 5.19 13.83
CA ALA A 50 12.20 4.30 14.27
C ALA A 50 12.83 2.91 14.20
N LYS A 51 13.13 2.33 15.38
CA LYS A 51 13.92 1.10 15.51
C LYS A 51 13.28 0.11 14.55
N LYS A 52 13.93 -0.15 13.40
CA LYS A 52 13.42 -1.09 12.42
C LYS A 52 13.18 -2.36 13.21
N SER A 53 11.92 -2.76 13.38
CA SER A 53 11.59 -3.93 14.19
C SER A 53 12.38 -5.08 13.58
N LYS A 54 13.39 -5.58 14.30
CA LYS A 54 14.24 -6.67 13.79
C LYS A 54 13.28 -7.80 13.45
N PHE A 55 13.22 -8.17 12.17
CA PHE A 55 12.36 -9.25 11.73
C PHE A 55 12.85 -10.53 12.44
N LYS A 56 12.05 -11.04 13.37
CA LYS A 56 12.44 -12.19 14.23
C LYS A 56 12.41 -13.54 13.49
N GLY A 57 12.34 -13.53 12.16
CA GLY A 57 12.16 -14.72 11.34
C GLY A 57 10.75 -15.33 11.44
N VAL A 58 10.50 -16.37 10.64
CA VAL A 58 9.27 -17.15 10.70
C VAL A 58 9.38 -18.18 11.83
N ARG A 59 8.52 -18.08 12.84
CA ARG A 59 8.49 -19.07 13.94
C ARG A 59 7.80 -20.36 13.48
N ILE A 60 8.60 -21.41 13.28
CA ILE A 60 8.10 -22.76 12.96
C ILE A 60 7.42 -23.36 14.22
N LYS A 61 6.10 -23.60 14.16
CA LYS A 61 5.31 -24.20 15.25
C LYS A 61 5.36 -25.74 15.21
N ARG A 62 5.33 -26.39 16.37
CA ARG A 62 5.25 -27.86 16.50
C ARG A 62 3.92 -28.39 15.92
N ASN A 63 3.90 -29.64 15.49
CA ASN A 63 2.75 -30.36 14.90
C ASN A 63 2.19 -29.74 13.60
N ARG A 64 2.95 -28.87 12.94
CA ARG A 64 2.66 -28.41 11.58
C ARG A 64 3.40 -29.28 10.57
N THR A 65 2.84 -29.39 9.37
CA THR A 65 3.51 -30.01 8.22
C THR A 65 3.95 -28.89 7.29
N ILE A 66 5.24 -28.80 7.01
CA ILE A 66 5.82 -27.83 6.08
C ILE A 66 6.57 -28.63 5.03
N ARG A 67 6.25 -28.42 3.74
CA ARG A 67 6.86 -29.14 2.61
C ARG A 67 6.92 -30.66 2.81
N GLY A 68 5.84 -31.25 3.34
CA GLY A 68 5.74 -32.69 3.61
C GLY A 68 6.40 -33.17 4.92
N ILE A 69 7.19 -32.34 5.61
CA ILE A 69 7.85 -32.73 6.88
C ILE A 69 6.94 -32.35 8.05
N LYS A 70 6.53 -33.35 8.84
CA LYS A 70 5.78 -33.13 10.09
C LYS A 70 6.74 -32.77 11.22
N ILE A 71 6.53 -31.61 11.82
CA ILE A 71 7.40 -31.10 12.88
C ILE A 71 7.01 -31.73 14.21
N LYS A 72 7.71 -32.79 14.59
CA LYS A 72 7.55 -33.43 15.90
C LYS A 72 8.67 -33.04 16.84
N ASP A 73 9.93 -33.10 16.40
CA ASP A 73 11.10 -32.94 17.29
C ASP A 73 12.11 -31.92 16.76
N ALA A 74 13.19 -31.65 17.51
CA ALA A 74 14.17 -30.63 17.17
C ALA A 74 14.83 -30.87 15.82
N GLU A 75 15.19 -32.12 15.51
CA GLU A 75 15.77 -32.52 14.23
C GLU A 75 14.83 -32.23 13.05
N SER A 76 13.53 -32.53 13.21
CA SER A 76 12.53 -32.22 12.18
C SER A 76 12.40 -30.71 11.93
N ARG A 77 12.69 -29.86 12.92
CA ARG A 77 12.72 -28.40 12.75
C ARG A 77 13.98 -27.94 12.03
N GLN A 78 15.12 -28.58 12.26
CA GLN A 78 16.37 -28.28 11.55
C GLN A 78 16.24 -28.63 10.06
N LYS A 79 15.75 -29.83 9.73
CA LYS A 79 15.48 -30.23 8.33
C LYS A 79 14.57 -29.23 7.60
N VAL A 80 13.50 -28.78 8.25
CA VAL A 80 12.60 -27.76 7.65
C VAL A 80 13.31 -26.42 7.46
N ARG A 81 14.22 -26.02 8.37
CA ARG A 81 15.00 -24.78 8.21
C ARG A 81 15.95 -24.86 7.03
N GLU A 82 16.62 -25.98 6.84
CA GLU A 82 17.54 -26.21 5.73
C GLU A 82 16.80 -26.15 4.39
N VAL A 83 15.66 -26.84 4.27
CA VAL A 83 14.83 -26.81 3.05
C VAL A 83 14.37 -25.38 2.75
N LEU A 84 13.88 -24.64 3.76
CA LEU A 84 13.43 -23.26 3.56
C LEU A 84 14.59 -22.31 3.23
N ALA A 85 15.79 -22.55 3.77
CA ALA A 85 16.97 -21.75 3.45
C ALA A 85 17.45 -22.02 2.02
N ALA A 86 17.46 -23.28 1.58
CA ALA A 86 17.81 -23.63 0.20
C ALA A 86 16.84 -23.01 -0.82
N GLU A 87 15.54 -23.05 -0.55
CA GLU A 87 14.53 -22.37 -1.39
C GLU A 87 14.74 -20.85 -1.45
N GLN A 88 15.13 -20.22 -0.34
CA GLN A 88 15.43 -18.79 -0.29
C GLN A 88 16.69 -18.45 -1.07
N ALA A 89 17.76 -19.23 -0.92
CA ALA A 89 19.00 -19.03 -1.66
C ALA A 89 18.80 -19.15 -3.18
N MET A 90 18.06 -20.18 -3.63
CA MET A 90 17.71 -20.32 -5.04
C MET A 90 16.88 -19.14 -5.56
N LYS A 91 15.97 -18.63 -4.73
CA LYS A 91 15.16 -17.46 -5.09
C LYS A 91 15.98 -16.17 -5.14
N GLU A 92 16.94 -15.98 -4.24
CA GLU A 92 17.82 -14.82 -4.23
C GLU A 92 18.75 -14.83 -5.46
N MET A 93 19.35 -15.97 -5.79
CA MET A 93 20.13 -16.12 -7.04
C MET A 93 19.30 -15.85 -8.30
N ALA A 94 18.00 -16.14 -8.28
CA ALA A 94 17.09 -15.89 -9.41
C ALA A 94 16.56 -14.44 -9.49
N VAL A 95 16.84 -13.58 -8.51
CA VAL A 95 16.26 -12.22 -8.41
C VAL A 95 17.27 -11.11 -8.71
N ASP A 96 18.55 -11.43 -8.91
CA ASP A 96 19.57 -10.44 -9.29
C ASP A 96 19.37 -9.83 -10.70
N GLU A 97 18.38 -10.29 -11.48
CA GLU A 97 18.05 -9.69 -12.79
C GLU A 97 17.01 -8.58 -12.77
N GLU A 98 16.15 -8.42 -11.75
CA GLU A 98 15.24 -7.26 -11.67
C GLU A 98 14.88 -6.82 -10.25
N PRO A 99 14.89 -5.51 -9.94
CA PRO A 99 14.43 -5.00 -8.66
C PRO A 99 12.90 -5.16 -8.54
N VAL A 100 12.46 -6.20 -7.85
CA VAL A 100 11.06 -6.39 -7.47
C VAL A 100 10.65 -5.30 -6.47
N VAL A 101 10.12 -4.19 -6.99
CA VAL A 101 9.43 -3.17 -6.19
C VAL A 101 8.20 -3.83 -5.56
N ARG A 102 8.35 -4.32 -4.32
CA ARG A 102 7.24 -4.85 -3.51
C ARG A 102 6.20 -3.75 -3.27
N ARG A 103 5.25 -3.61 -4.18
CA ARG A 103 4.06 -2.78 -4.00
C ARG A 103 3.26 -3.35 -2.83
N LYS A 104 3.31 -2.66 -1.68
CA LYS A 104 2.43 -2.93 -0.55
C LYS A 104 0.99 -2.79 -1.04
N SER A 105 0.26 -3.89 -1.15
CA SER A 105 -1.18 -3.86 -1.45
C SER A 105 -1.89 -3.02 -0.38
N PRO A 106 -2.80 -2.10 -0.75
CA PRO A 106 -3.49 -1.26 0.22
C PRO A 106 -4.29 -2.16 1.18
N ALA A 107 -4.03 -2.02 2.49
CA ALA A 107 -4.76 -2.73 3.51
C ALA A 107 -6.26 -2.41 3.40
N LYS A 108 -7.11 -3.43 3.16
CA LYS A 108 -8.57 -3.29 3.16
C LYS A 108 -9.00 -2.78 4.54
N LYS A 109 -9.32 -1.49 4.64
CA LYS A 109 -9.99 -0.91 5.83
C LYS A 109 -11.34 -1.61 5.99
N LYS A 110 -11.48 -2.47 7.00
CA LYS A 110 -12.78 -2.97 7.43
C LYS A 110 -13.61 -1.77 7.90
N LYS A 111 -14.64 -1.39 7.13
CA LYS A 111 -15.63 -0.41 7.59
C LYS A 111 -16.33 -1.02 8.80
N LYS A 112 -16.10 -0.48 10.00
CA LYS A 112 -16.95 -0.78 11.15
C LYS A 112 -18.34 -0.23 10.82
N ALA A 113 -19.34 -1.10 10.78
CA ALA A 113 -20.73 -0.67 10.70
C ALA A 113 -21.00 0.26 11.89
N LYS A 114 -21.45 1.50 11.63
CA LYS A 114 -22.01 2.35 12.68
C LYS A 114 -23.28 1.66 13.16
N ARG A 115 -23.30 1.18 14.40
CA ARG A 115 -24.54 0.79 15.08
C ARG A 115 -25.37 2.07 15.20
N ILE A 116 -26.55 2.07 14.59
CA ILE A 116 -27.55 3.12 14.81
C ILE A 116 -28.01 2.93 16.27
N PRO A 117 -27.93 3.96 17.12
CA PRO A 117 -28.47 3.88 18.48
C PRO A 117 -30.00 3.71 18.40
N ALA A 118 -30.54 2.83 19.25
CA ALA A 118 -31.95 2.44 19.24
C ALA A 118 -32.93 3.63 19.43
N ASP A 119 -32.45 4.72 20.03
CA ASP A 119 -33.24 5.94 20.28
C ASP A 119 -33.60 6.71 19.00
N ALA A 120 -32.96 6.42 17.86
CA ALA A 120 -33.26 7.08 16.58
C ALA A 120 -34.43 6.44 15.80
N MET A 121 -35.10 5.41 16.35
CA MET A 121 -36.26 4.74 15.72
C MET A 121 -37.61 5.17 16.29
N GLN A 122 -37.66 6.13 17.21
CA GLN A 122 -38.91 6.71 17.71
C GLN A 122 -39.09 8.12 17.15
N LEU A 123 -39.69 8.20 15.96
CA LEU A 123 -40.40 9.37 15.48
C LEU A 123 -41.71 8.87 14.87
N ASP A 124 -42.81 9.38 15.40
CA ASP A 124 -44.20 9.15 15.01
C ASP A 124 -44.49 9.51 13.54
#